data_AF-A0A1N6S0K4-F1
#
_entry.id   AF-A0A1N6S0K4-F1
#
_cell.length_a   1.000
_cell.length_b   1.000
_cell.length_c   1.000
_cell.angle_alpha   90.00
_cell.angle_beta   90.00
_cell.angle_gamma   90.00
#
_symmetry.space_group_name_H-M   'P 1'
#
loop_
_entity.id
_entity.type
_entity.pdbx_description
1 polymer ?
#
loop_
_entity_poly.entity_id
_entity_poly.type
_entity_poly.pdbx_seq_one_letter_code
_entity_poly.pdbx_strand_id
1 'polypeptide(L)'
;MERRLVLRWCLAVGLFCAVPSLWAELRLAPEDIRIDQTTQGGYILTIRATGIGSVLLTESTERPDNLAATYAFRNPEYHPMNGDERRILDGQFLPRDEGQYFIIDSTPEQDDEFGAAFKLFIPYVVEYGYPWTRHGQVMILDGSYLSIRAFELPYADYRGAYQDNPFILRVTQPVPPEPEPEPEPEPEPEPEPEPELEPEPEQEPEQDLSIYMEMTLESFSEIARETGASLVPIESAALLPKRIAGIVDEARGPELDLVIVLDTTQSMTHSIRVAQEELVPTLLEKAARFDQFRVGVVFFRDYFEEYLTRPFPFQEDLAQVQRVVDRAVARGGRDIPEAVYEGLYTGLMRFDWEAPERKIILIGDAPPHPLPRGAVTKDMVFDKARELSVRIHAIMLPHP
;
A
#
# COMPACT_ATOMS: atom_id res chain seq x y z
N MET A 1 21.10 51.66 -82.13
CA MET A 1 20.51 52.00 -80.82
C MET A 1 19.29 51.11 -80.63
N GLU A 2 19.41 50.04 -79.84
CA GLU A 2 19.01 50.04 -78.41
C GLU A 2 17.47 50.24 -78.29
N ARG A 3 16.64 49.32 -77.77
CA ARG A 3 16.79 48.40 -76.63
C ARG A 3 15.87 47.18 -76.78
N ARG A 4 16.36 46.01 -76.40
CA ARG A 4 15.57 44.80 -76.11
C ARG A 4 14.86 44.99 -74.77
N LEU A 5 13.53 44.85 -74.74
CA LEU A 5 12.78 44.73 -73.48
C LEU A 5 13.05 43.36 -72.87
N VAL A 6 13.72 43.34 -71.72
CA VAL A 6 13.85 42.17 -70.84
C VAL A 6 12.68 42.21 -69.86
N LEU A 7 11.73 41.30 -70.03
CA LEU A 7 10.63 41.12 -69.09
C LEU A 7 11.17 40.34 -67.87
N ARG A 8 11.49 41.05 -66.79
CA ARG A 8 11.83 40.44 -65.49
C ARG A 8 10.54 39.97 -64.82
N TRP A 9 10.40 38.66 -64.68
CA TRP A 9 9.44 38.06 -63.76
C TRP A 9 9.96 38.28 -62.34
N CYS A 10 9.33 39.15 -61.57
CA CYS A 10 9.53 39.20 -60.12
C CYS A 10 8.81 38.00 -59.51
N LEU A 11 9.54 36.92 -59.26
CA LEU A 11 9.10 35.84 -58.38
C LEU A 11 9.06 36.41 -56.96
N ALA A 12 7.88 36.84 -56.50
CA ALA A 12 7.65 37.10 -55.10
C ALA A 12 7.65 35.74 -54.38
N VAL A 13 8.82 35.33 -53.87
CA VAL A 13 8.90 34.24 -52.89
C VAL A 13 8.22 34.76 -51.63
N GLY A 14 6.94 34.43 -51.48
CA GLY A 14 6.25 34.55 -50.21
C GLY A 14 6.98 33.64 -49.24
N LEU A 15 7.81 34.22 -48.38
CA LEU A 15 8.34 33.54 -47.21
C LEU A 15 7.13 33.27 -46.32
N PHE A 16 6.53 32.08 -46.48
CA PHE A 16 5.55 31.57 -45.54
C PHE A 16 6.36 31.23 -44.28
N CYS A 17 6.60 32.23 -43.44
CA CYS A 17 6.95 31.98 -42.06
C CYS A 17 5.74 31.25 -41.47
N ALA A 18 5.77 29.92 -41.49
CA ALA A 18 5.00 29.14 -40.56
C ALA A 18 5.45 29.60 -39.18
N VAL A 19 4.68 30.53 -38.59
CA VAL A 19 4.78 30.79 -37.15
C VAL A 19 4.43 29.44 -36.53
N PRO A 20 5.36 28.75 -35.85
CA PRO A 20 4.97 27.59 -35.08
C PRO A 20 3.91 28.08 -34.12
N SER A 21 2.71 27.57 -34.32
CA SER A 21 1.57 27.91 -33.50
C SER A 21 1.94 27.42 -32.10
N LEU A 22 2.27 28.35 -31.20
CA LEU A 22 2.59 28.11 -29.79
C LEU A 22 1.32 27.67 -29.07
N TRP A 23 0.77 26.52 -29.45
CA TRP A 23 -0.24 25.85 -28.64
C TRP A 23 0.50 25.11 -27.54
N ALA A 24 0.05 25.28 -26.30
CA ALA A 24 0.42 24.40 -25.21
C ALA A 24 0.13 22.96 -25.65
N GLU A 25 1.15 22.11 -25.72
CA GLU A 25 0.96 20.69 -25.96
C GLU A 25 0.46 20.06 -24.65
N LEU A 26 -0.86 20.04 -24.46
CA LEU A 26 -1.52 19.48 -23.27
C LEU A 26 -1.57 17.95 -23.27
N ARG A 27 -0.92 17.32 -24.24
CA ARG A 27 -0.82 15.88 -24.37
C ARG A 27 0.37 15.39 -23.57
N LEU A 28 0.12 14.46 -22.66
CA LEU A 28 1.15 13.82 -21.86
C LEU A 28 1.57 12.51 -22.51
N ALA A 29 2.87 12.29 -22.67
CA ALA A 29 3.43 11.00 -23.05
C ALA A 29 3.75 10.17 -21.79
N PRO A 30 3.93 8.84 -21.92
CA PRO A 30 4.36 8.01 -20.79
C PRO A 30 5.65 8.50 -20.12
N GLU A 31 6.56 9.11 -20.89
CA GLU A 31 7.85 9.64 -20.41
C GLU A 31 7.72 10.97 -19.65
N ASP A 32 6.53 11.54 -19.58
CA ASP A 32 6.21 12.75 -18.81
C ASP A 32 5.61 12.44 -17.45
N ILE A 33 5.44 11.15 -17.12
CA ILE A 33 4.71 10.69 -15.95
C ILE A 33 5.56 9.67 -15.19
N ARG A 34 5.71 9.89 -13.88
CA ARG A 34 6.27 8.91 -12.93
C ARG A 34 5.26 8.65 -11.83
N ILE A 35 5.15 7.40 -11.40
CA ILE A 35 4.26 7.01 -10.30
C ILE A 35 5.06 6.22 -9.28
N ASP A 36 5.05 6.72 -8.05
CA ASP A 36 5.79 6.16 -6.92
C ASP A 36 4.78 5.69 -5.86
N GLN A 37 4.90 4.46 -5.37
CA GLN A 37 4.09 3.99 -4.23
C GLN A 37 4.63 4.60 -2.93
N THR A 38 3.75 4.87 -1.96
CA THR A 38 4.17 5.49 -0.70
C THR A 38 3.72 4.72 0.53
N THR A 39 4.54 4.80 1.57
CA THR A 39 4.21 4.29 2.91
C THR A 39 3.13 5.12 3.62
N GLN A 40 2.83 6.32 3.10
CA GLN A 40 1.75 7.20 3.56
C GLN A 40 0.35 6.78 3.06
N GLY A 41 0.26 5.67 2.32
CA GLY A 41 -1.02 5.09 1.93
C GLY A 41 -1.58 5.57 0.60
N GLY A 42 -0.82 5.36 -0.47
CA GLY A 42 -1.26 5.64 -1.82
C GLY A 42 -0.10 5.78 -2.80
N TYR A 43 -0.24 6.71 -3.72
CA TYR A 43 0.72 6.97 -4.79
C TYR A 43 1.04 8.46 -4.89
N ILE A 44 2.27 8.77 -5.31
CA ILE A 44 2.63 10.09 -5.82
C ILE A 44 2.74 9.99 -7.34
N LEU A 45 1.84 10.70 -8.02
CA LEU A 45 1.86 10.88 -9.45
C LEU A 45 2.59 12.18 -9.77
N THR A 46 3.81 12.06 -10.32
CA THR A 46 4.64 13.18 -10.75
C THR A 46 4.48 13.39 -12.26
N ILE A 47 4.18 14.63 -12.68
CA ILE A 47 3.85 14.97 -14.07
C ILE A 47 4.71 16.15 -14.54
N ARG A 48 5.42 16.03 -15.65
CA ARG A 48 6.20 17.13 -16.24
C ARG A 48 5.30 18.34 -16.54
N ALA A 49 5.70 19.53 -16.10
CA ALA A 49 4.88 20.75 -16.19
C ALA A 49 5.09 21.59 -17.44
N THR A 50 5.83 21.10 -18.45
CA THR A 50 6.26 21.95 -19.58
C THR A 50 5.08 22.37 -20.46
N GLY A 51 4.69 23.64 -20.39
CA GLY A 51 3.58 24.19 -21.18
C GLY A 51 2.19 23.89 -20.62
N ILE A 52 2.09 23.34 -19.41
CA ILE A 52 0.82 23.02 -18.74
C ILE A 52 0.66 23.97 -17.54
N GLY A 53 -0.52 24.56 -17.38
CA GLY A 53 -0.82 25.49 -16.29
C GLY A 53 -1.32 24.79 -15.02
N SER A 54 -2.03 23.67 -15.15
CA SER A 54 -2.43 22.82 -14.02
C SER A 54 -2.87 21.43 -14.49
N VAL A 55 -2.95 20.49 -13.56
CA VAL A 55 -3.38 19.11 -13.77
C VAL A 55 -4.45 18.71 -12.75
N LEU A 56 -5.42 17.90 -13.16
CA LEU A 56 -6.49 17.39 -12.32
C LEU A 56 -6.70 15.90 -12.58
N LEU A 57 -6.75 15.10 -11.52
CA LEU A 57 -7.09 13.68 -11.64
C LEU A 57 -8.60 13.51 -11.82
N THR A 58 -8.98 12.73 -12.82
CA THR A 58 -10.38 12.52 -13.21
C THR A 58 -10.65 11.06 -13.54
N GLU A 59 -11.92 10.68 -13.54
CA GLU A 59 -12.35 9.39 -14.06
C GLU A 59 -11.96 9.23 -15.54
N SER A 60 -11.72 7.99 -15.96
CA SER A 60 -11.46 7.69 -17.36
C SER A 60 -12.71 7.05 -17.98
N THR A 61 -13.72 7.88 -18.29
CA THR A 61 -14.96 7.44 -18.93
C THR A 61 -15.14 8.01 -20.33
N GLU A 62 -14.17 7.84 -21.23
CA GLU A 62 -14.48 7.91 -22.66
C GLU A 62 -15.14 6.61 -23.08
N ARG A 63 -16.47 6.52 -22.90
CA ARG A 63 -17.26 5.67 -23.79
C ARG A 63 -17.34 6.36 -25.16
N PRO A 64 -17.41 5.61 -26.28
CA PRO A 64 -17.47 6.17 -27.63
C PRO A 64 -18.64 7.13 -27.90
N ASP A 65 -19.60 7.26 -26.97
CA ASP A 65 -20.81 8.07 -27.12
C ASP A 65 -20.74 9.46 -26.47
N ASN A 66 -19.70 9.82 -25.70
CA ASN A 66 -19.54 11.16 -25.09
C ASN A 66 -20.74 11.63 -24.22
N LEU A 67 -21.55 10.71 -23.69
CA LEU A 67 -22.82 11.05 -23.00
C LEU A 67 -22.73 11.14 -21.46
N ALA A 68 -21.62 10.74 -20.83
CA ALA A 68 -21.47 10.76 -19.38
C ALA A 68 -20.49 11.85 -18.92
N ALA A 69 -20.88 12.64 -17.91
CA ALA A 69 -19.98 13.57 -17.27
C ALA A 69 -18.86 12.82 -16.52
N THR A 70 -17.61 13.21 -16.81
CA THR A 70 -16.41 12.77 -16.09
C THR A 70 -16.25 13.58 -14.81
N TYR A 71 -16.17 12.94 -13.64
CA TYR A 71 -15.92 13.65 -12.39
C TYR A 71 -14.42 13.73 -12.08
N ALA A 72 -14.06 14.80 -11.38
CA ALA A 72 -12.77 14.91 -10.73
C ALA A 72 -12.74 14.04 -9.47
N PHE A 73 -11.61 13.40 -9.23
CA PHE A 73 -11.39 12.67 -8.00
C PHE A 73 -11.05 13.59 -6.83
N ARG A 74 -11.44 13.16 -5.64
CA ARG A 74 -11.12 13.80 -4.38
C ARG A 74 -10.47 12.80 -3.43
N ASN A 75 -9.54 13.30 -2.63
CA ASN A 75 -9.11 12.62 -1.42
C ASN A 75 -10.25 12.74 -0.38
N PRO A 76 -10.71 11.64 0.24
CA PRO A 76 -11.67 11.71 1.35
C PRO A 76 -11.11 12.47 2.56
N GLU A 77 -9.79 12.49 2.73
CA GLU A 77 -9.12 13.13 3.85
C GLU A 77 -8.15 14.23 3.39
N TYR A 78 -7.81 15.14 4.30
CA TYR A 78 -6.85 16.19 3.98
C TYR A 78 -5.45 15.59 3.82
N HIS A 79 -4.78 15.91 2.70
CA HIS A 79 -3.36 15.62 2.51
C HIS A 79 -2.63 16.90 2.08
N PRO A 80 -1.50 17.27 2.71
CA PRO A 80 -0.86 18.57 2.49
C PRO A 80 -0.38 18.81 1.05
N MET A 81 -0.14 17.76 0.26
CA MET A 81 0.30 17.89 -1.14
C MET A 81 -0.72 18.61 -2.03
N ASN A 82 -2.01 18.30 -1.90
CA ASN A 82 -3.07 18.87 -2.76
C ASN A 82 -4.24 19.47 -1.99
N GLY A 83 -4.33 19.25 -0.67
CA GLY A 83 -5.48 19.66 0.16
C GLY A 83 -5.68 21.17 0.26
N ASP A 84 -4.61 21.95 0.06
CA ASP A 84 -4.64 23.40 -0.02
C ASP A 84 -4.79 23.95 -1.45
N GLU A 85 -4.69 23.10 -2.46
CA GLU A 85 -4.68 23.55 -3.85
C GLU A 85 -6.05 24.11 -4.25
N ARG A 86 -6.05 25.26 -4.93
CA ARG A 86 -7.28 25.95 -5.30
C ARG A 86 -7.78 25.47 -6.65
N ARG A 87 -9.10 25.42 -6.80
CA ARG A 87 -9.76 25.03 -8.05
C ARG A 87 -10.80 26.04 -8.51
N ILE A 88 -10.87 26.26 -9.81
CA ILE A 88 -11.94 27.00 -10.48
C ILE A 88 -12.95 26.01 -11.07
N LEU A 89 -14.24 26.30 -10.88
CA LEU A 89 -15.35 25.65 -11.58
C LEU A 89 -16.38 26.72 -11.93
N ASP A 90 -16.92 26.67 -13.14
CA ASP A 90 -17.86 27.68 -13.66
C ASP A 90 -17.36 29.13 -13.52
N GLY A 91 -16.04 29.33 -13.69
CA GLY A 91 -15.38 30.63 -13.64
C GLY A 91 -15.21 31.21 -12.23
N GLN A 92 -15.56 30.46 -11.18
CA GLN A 92 -15.39 30.87 -9.79
C GLN A 92 -14.47 29.92 -9.04
N PHE A 93 -13.72 30.45 -8.08
CA PHE A 93 -13.01 29.59 -7.14
C PHE A 93 -14.02 28.85 -6.26
N LEU A 94 -13.85 27.54 -6.15
CA LEU A 94 -14.63 26.75 -5.22
C LEU A 94 -14.29 27.15 -3.78
N PRO A 95 -15.29 27.16 -2.88
CA PRO A 95 -15.03 27.37 -1.45
C PRO A 95 -14.16 26.22 -0.92
N ARG A 96 -13.33 26.53 0.07
CA ARG A 96 -12.58 25.53 0.83
C ARG A 96 -13.47 24.95 1.91
N ASP A 97 -14.43 24.14 1.50
CA ASP A 97 -15.28 23.39 2.42
C ASP A 97 -14.53 22.12 2.88
N GLU A 98 -14.73 21.71 4.13
CA GLU A 98 -14.26 20.40 4.61
C GLU A 98 -14.83 19.29 3.71
N GLY A 99 -13.96 18.35 3.29
CA GLY A 99 -14.34 17.22 2.43
C GLY A 99 -14.32 17.48 0.91
N GLN A 100 -13.85 18.64 0.44
CA GLN A 100 -13.66 18.92 -1.00
C GLN A 100 -12.18 18.97 -1.42
N TYR A 101 -11.40 17.95 -1.03
CA TYR A 101 -9.96 17.87 -1.34
C TYR A 101 -9.74 17.29 -2.74
N PHE A 102 -9.84 18.13 -3.78
CA PHE A 102 -9.59 17.69 -5.15
C PHE A 102 -8.13 17.28 -5.35
N ILE A 103 -7.91 16.25 -6.16
CA ILE A 103 -6.57 15.81 -6.56
C ILE A 103 -6.15 16.67 -7.76
N ILE A 104 -5.67 17.88 -7.45
CA ILE A 104 -5.29 18.93 -8.39
C ILE A 104 -3.93 19.50 -7.99
N ASP A 105 -3.18 19.96 -8.98
CA ASP A 105 -1.97 20.75 -8.77
C ASP A 105 -1.81 21.82 -9.87
N SER A 106 -1.53 23.06 -9.45
CA SER A 106 -1.23 24.20 -10.33
C SER A 106 0.10 24.86 -9.98
N THR A 107 0.85 24.29 -9.04
CA THR A 107 2.08 24.87 -8.48
C THR A 107 3.24 23.91 -8.73
N PRO A 108 3.86 23.97 -9.93
CA PRO A 108 4.91 23.02 -10.26
C PRO A 108 6.13 23.23 -9.35
N GLU A 109 6.67 22.12 -8.87
CA GLU A 109 7.87 22.05 -8.04
C GLU A 109 9.07 21.58 -8.86
N GLN A 110 10.27 21.77 -8.31
CA GLN A 110 11.47 21.17 -8.88
C GLN A 110 11.46 19.64 -8.63
N ASP A 111 11.74 18.88 -9.68
CA ASP A 111 11.93 17.44 -9.70
C ASP A 111 13.26 17.11 -10.40
N ASP A 112 13.93 16.06 -9.94
CA ASP A 112 15.25 15.68 -10.41
C ASP A 112 15.24 15.12 -11.85
N GLU A 113 14.15 14.49 -12.25
CA GLU A 113 13.99 13.85 -13.56
C GLU A 113 13.31 14.78 -14.57
N PHE A 114 12.27 15.48 -14.11
CA PHE A 114 11.40 16.24 -15.01
C PHE A 114 11.68 17.74 -15.05
N GLY A 115 12.52 18.26 -14.16
CA GLY A 115 12.74 19.70 -14.04
C GLY A 115 11.57 20.34 -13.28
N ALA A 116 10.68 21.06 -13.97
CA ALA A 116 9.44 21.53 -13.34
C ALA A 116 8.36 20.44 -13.47
N ALA A 117 7.73 20.06 -12.36
CA ALA A 117 6.72 19.00 -12.32
C ALA A 117 5.60 19.28 -11.33
N PHE A 118 4.40 18.83 -11.67
CA PHE A 118 3.26 18.74 -10.75
C PHE A 118 3.33 17.44 -9.95
N LYS A 119 2.81 17.45 -8.72
CA LYS A 119 2.74 16.29 -7.84
C LYS A 119 1.32 16.10 -7.30
N LEU A 120 0.76 14.93 -7.57
CA LEU A 120 -0.57 14.55 -7.10
C LEU A 120 -0.45 13.36 -6.14
N PHE A 121 -0.94 13.52 -4.91
CA PHE A 121 -1.12 12.42 -3.98
C PHE A 121 -2.47 11.74 -4.28
N ILE A 122 -2.41 10.44 -4.57
CA ILE A 122 -3.56 9.61 -4.89
C ILE A 122 -3.70 8.55 -3.79
N PRO A 123 -4.63 8.70 -2.84
CA PRO A 123 -4.87 7.67 -1.83
C PRO A 123 -5.45 6.39 -2.47
N TYR A 124 -5.38 5.26 -1.77
CA TYR A 124 -5.98 4.01 -2.24
C TYR A 124 -7.50 4.08 -2.41
N VAL A 125 -8.19 4.99 -1.73
CA VAL A 125 -9.62 5.23 -1.92
C VAL A 125 -9.85 6.70 -2.25
N VAL A 126 -10.46 6.94 -3.41
CA VAL A 126 -10.84 8.30 -3.84
C VAL A 126 -12.36 8.40 -3.98
N GLU A 127 -12.87 9.61 -3.82
CA GLU A 127 -14.27 9.93 -4.03
C GLU A 127 -14.48 10.63 -5.38
N TYR A 128 -15.66 10.41 -5.96
CA TYR A 128 -16.08 11.14 -7.15
C TYR A 128 -17.55 11.56 -7.04
N GLY A 129 -17.91 12.61 -7.77
CA GLY A 129 -19.29 13.08 -7.88
C GLY A 129 -19.85 13.76 -6.63
N TYR A 130 -21.17 13.91 -6.61
CA TYR A 130 -21.92 14.57 -5.53
C TYR A 130 -23.18 13.80 -5.17
N PRO A 131 -23.73 13.93 -3.94
CA PRO A 131 -24.91 13.18 -3.50
C PRO A 131 -26.14 13.28 -4.42
N TRP A 132 -26.31 14.41 -5.12
CA TRP A 132 -27.40 14.66 -6.08
C TRP A 132 -27.09 14.21 -7.52
N THR A 133 -25.92 13.63 -7.78
CA THR A 133 -25.52 13.07 -9.07
C THR A 133 -24.99 11.64 -8.90
N ARG A 134 -24.45 11.05 -9.98
CA ARG A 134 -23.61 9.87 -9.87
C ARG A 134 -22.41 10.21 -8.97
N HIS A 135 -22.20 9.40 -7.92
CA HIS A 135 -21.15 9.58 -6.92
C HIS A 135 -20.80 8.24 -6.28
N GLY A 136 -19.66 8.20 -5.61
CA GLY A 136 -19.23 7.05 -4.83
C GLY A 136 -17.74 7.10 -4.52
N GLN A 137 -17.26 6.00 -3.95
CA GLN A 137 -15.84 5.73 -3.72
C GLN A 137 -15.34 4.73 -4.75
N VAL A 138 -14.07 4.85 -5.12
CA VAL A 138 -13.37 3.86 -5.95
C VAL A 138 -11.99 3.62 -5.38
N MET A 139 -11.56 2.36 -5.43
CA MET A 139 -10.23 1.98 -5.01
C MET A 139 -9.25 2.16 -6.17
N ILE A 140 -8.12 2.81 -5.91
CA ILE A 140 -7.03 3.02 -6.85
C ILE A 140 -5.94 2.00 -6.53
N LEU A 141 -5.74 1.06 -7.45
CA LEU A 141 -4.80 -0.08 -7.36
C LEU A 141 -4.11 -0.33 -8.70
N ASP A 142 -3.15 -1.26 -8.74
CA ASP A 142 -2.60 -1.74 -10.01
C ASP A 142 -3.72 -2.20 -10.95
N GLY A 143 -3.73 -1.67 -12.18
CA GLY A 143 -4.82 -1.94 -13.13
C GLY A 143 -5.82 -0.79 -13.30
N SER A 144 -5.86 0.18 -12.39
CA SER A 144 -6.86 1.25 -12.41
C SER A 144 -6.75 2.12 -13.66
N TYR A 145 -7.88 2.40 -14.33
CA TYR A 145 -7.93 3.25 -15.52
C TYR A 145 -8.38 4.67 -15.14
N LEU A 146 -7.44 5.61 -15.25
CA LEU A 146 -7.57 6.99 -14.77
C LEU A 146 -7.27 7.98 -15.90
N SER A 147 -7.58 9.26 -15.70
CA SER A 147 -7.25 10.31 -16.65
C SER A 147 -6.64 11.52 -15.94
N ILE A 148 -5.53 12.02 -16.48
CA ILE A 148 -4.98 13.32 -16.13
C ILE A 148 -5.57 14.34 -17.07
N ARG A 149 -6.39 15.25 -16.54
CA ARG A 149 -6.84 16.41 -17.30
C ARG A 149 -5.80 17.52 -17.17
N ALA A 150 -5.08 17.79 -18.26
CA ALA A 150 -4.11 18.87 -18.35
C ALA A 150 -4.81 20.14 -18.85
N PHE A 151 -4.51 21.27 -18.21
CA PHE A 151 -5.07 22.58 -18.54
C PHE A 151 -4.00 23.54 -19.01
N GLU A 152 -4.33 24.37 -19.97
CA GLU A 152 -3.49 25.51 -20.38
C GLU A 152 -3.34 26.53 -19.25
N LEU A 153 -4.41 26.73 -18.46
CA LEU A 153 -4.45 27.70 -17.38
C LEU A 153 -4.29 27.04 -16.00
N PRO A 154 -3.81 27.77 -14.98
CA PRO A 154 -3.78 27.30 -13.60
C PRO A 154 -5.17 27.01 -13.02
N TYR A 155 -5.23 26.27 -11.92
CA TYR A 155 -6.42 26.03 -11.09
C TYR A 155 -7.55 25.25 -11.79
N ALA A 156 -7.21 24.41 -12.77
CA ALA A 156 -8.16 23.67 -13.61
C ALA A 156 -9.20 24.58 -14.26
N ASP A 157 -8.76 25.72 -14.77
CA ASP A 157 -9.63 26.76 -15.33
C ASP A 157 -10.10 26.43 -16.76
N TYR A 158 -11.36 26.04 -16.88
CA TYR A 158 -12.04 25.72 -18.13
C TYR A 158 -12.22 26.89 -19.11
N ARG A 159 -11.78 28.11 -18.77
CA ARG A 159 -11.73 29.23 -19.73
C ARG A 159 -10.60 29.06 -20.76
N GLY A 160 -9.59 28.25 -20.46
CA GLY A 160 -8.51 27.87 -21.39
C GLY A 160 -8.75 26.52 -22.05
N ALA A 161 -7.81 26.09 -22.90
CA ALA A 161 -7.84 24.73 -23.45
C ALA A 161 -7.56 23.69 -22.35
N TYR A 162 -8.13 22.50 -22.50
CA TYR A 162 -7.81 21.33 -21.69
C TYR A 162 -7.79 20.06 -22.55
N GLN A 163 -7.07 19.04 -22.07
CA GLN A 163 -6.98 17.73 -22.71
C GLN A 163 -7.01 16.64 -21.66
N ASP A 164 -7.84 15.61 -21.88
CA ASP A 164 -7.82 14.39 -21.09
C ASP A 164 -6.71 13.46 -21.59
N ASN A 165 -5.91 12.95 -20.66
CA ASN A 165 -4.80 12.03 -20.90
C ASN A 165 -5.06 10.74 -20.12
N PRO A 166 -5.79 9.78 -20.71
CA PRO A 166 -6.11 8.53 -20.04
C PRO A 166 -4.87 7.63 -19.94
N PHE A 167 -4.71 6.97 -18.79
CA PHE A 167 -3.63 6.03 -18.52
C PHE A 167 -4.11 4.89 -17.63
N ILE A 168 -3.38 3.78 -17.66
CA ILE A 168 -3.60 2.68 -16.73
C ILE A 168 -2.48 2.72 -15.69
N LEU A 169 -2.87 2.77 -14.41
CA LEU A 169 -1.95 2.67 -13.29
C LEU A 169 -1.26 1.31 -13.32
N ARG A 170 0.08 1.35 -13.33
CA ARG A 170 0.95 0.19 -13.28
C ARG A 170 1.96 0.39 -12.17
N VAL A 171 1.91 -0.47 -11.16
CA VAL A 171 2.82 -0.40 -10.01
C VAL A 171 3.40 -1.78 -9.69
N THR A 172 4.60 -1.77 -9.13
CA THR A 172 5.29 -2.96 -8.65
C THR A 172 5.94 -2.62 -7.32
N GLN A 173 5.90 -3.53 -6.36
CA GLN A 173 6.70 -3.40 -5.15
C GLN A 173 8.19 -3.69 -5.45
N PRO A 174 9.12 -2.96 -4.82
CA PRO A 174 10.53 -3.28 -4.91
C PRO A 174 10.82 -4.65 -4.26
N VAL A 175 11.84 -5.33 -4.74
CA VAL A 175 12.37 -6.50 -4.01
C VAL A 175 13.10 -5.97 -2.77
N PRO A 176 12.83 -6.49 -1.57
CA PRO A 176 13.61 -6.12 -0.39
C PRO A 176 15.11 -6.31 -0.67
N PRO A 177 15.96 -5.33 -0.33
CA PRO A 177 17.40 -5.54 -0.38
C PRO A 177 17.79 -6.71 0.55
N GLU A 178 18.90 -7.39 0.26
CA GLU A 178 19.43 -8.36 1.23
C GLU A 178 19.83 -7.60 2.51
N PRO A 179 19.50 -8.14 3.71
CA PRO A 179 19.87 -7.49 4.96
C PRO A 179 21.38 -7.31 5.00
N GLU A 180 21.81 -6.08 5.34
CA GLU A 180 23.21 -5.87 5.66
C GLU A 180 23.57 -6.72 6.90
N PRO A 181 24.77 -7.33 6.95
CA PRO A 181 25.18 -8.06 8.13
C PRO A 181 25.10 -7.13 9.34
N GLU A 182 24.39 -7.57 10.40
CA GLU A 182 24.35 -6.82 11.65
C GLU A 182 25.80 -6.51 12.09
N PRO A 183 26.09 -5.27 12.49
CA PRO A 183 27.41 -4.96 13.01
C PRO A 183 27.70 -5.91 14.17
N GLU A 184 28.87 -6.57 14.15
CA GLU A 184 29.28 -7.42 15.27
C GLU A 184 29.13 -6.61 16.56
N PRO A 185 28.48 -7.16 17.60
CA PRO A 185 28.33 -6.45 18.86
C PRO A 185 29.72 -6.03 19.32
N GLU A 186 29.92 -4.72 19.54
CA GLU A 186 31.18 -4.24 20.08
C GLU A 186 31.45 -5.00 21.38
N PRO A 187 32.69 -5.47 21.61
CA PRO A 187 33.01 -6.22 22.82
C PRO A 187 32.66 -5.37 24.03
N GLU A 188 31.68 -5.82 24.82
CA GLU A 188 31.33 -5.19 26.07
C GLU A 188 32.59 -5.08 26.94
N PRO A 189 32.86 -3.90 27.53
CA PRO A 189 33.98 -3.77 28.46
C PRO A 189 33.83 -4.80 29.59
N GLU A 190 34.93 -5.49 29.94
CA GLU A 190 34.92 -6.45 31.05
C GLU A 190 34.34 -5.78 32.30
N PRO A 191 33.29 -6.36 32.93
CA PRO A 191 32.65 -5.73 34.06
C PRO A 191 33.62 -5.71 35.24
N GLU A 192 33.87 -4.51 35.78
CA GLU A 192 34.46 -4.38 37.12
C GLU A 192 33.50 -5.00 38.14
N PRO A 193 34.00 -5.65 39.22
CA PRO A 193 33.14 -6.30 40.20
C PRO A 193 32.35 -5.26 41.00
N GLU A 194 31.10 -5.02 40.59
CA GLU A 194 30.10 -4.26 41.34
C GLU A 194 29.31 -5.17 42.30
N PRO A 195 28.86 -4.65 43.46
CA PRO A 195 28.02 -5.40 44.39
C PRO A 195 26.68 -5.78 43.74
N GLU A 196 26.21 -7.01 43.97
CA GLU A 196 24.94 -7.55 43.50
C GLU A 196 23.76 -6.62 43.83
N LEU A 197 23.35 -5.81 42.86
CA LEU A 197 22.03 -5.19 42.82
C LEU A 197 21.11 -6.12 42.03
N GLU A 198 19.92 -6.36 42.56
CA GLU A 198 18.86 -7.08 41.84
C GLU A 198 18.70 -6.45 40.44
N PRO A 199 18.62 -7.24 39.36
CA PRO A 199 18.52 -6.68 38.02
C PRO A 199 17.24 -5.84 37.95
N GLU A 200 17.40 -4.53 37.73
CA GLU A 200 16.27 -3.69 37.33
C GLU A 200 15.69 -4.28 36.04
N PRO A 201 14.35 -4.33 35.89
CA PRO A 201 13.75 -4.85 34.67
C PRO A 201 14.27 -4.06 33.48
N GLU A 202 14.91 -4.74 32.53
CA GLU A 202 15.29 -4.20 31.23
C GLU A 202 14.07 -3.50 30.64
N GLN A 203 14.09 -2.16 30.60
CA GLN A 203 13.09 -1.41 29.88
C GLN A 203 13.33 -1.71 28.40
N GLU A 204 12.40 -2.43 27.76
CA GLU A 204 12.43 -2.55 26.29
C GLU A 204 12.51 -1.12 25.73
N PRO A 205 13.49 -0.81 24.86
CA PRO A 205 13.63 0.53 24.30
C PRO A 205 12.30 0.98 23.68
N GLU A 206 11.98 2.28 23.80
CA GLU A 206 10.80 2.84 23.14
C GLU A 206 10.88 2.51 21.64
N GLN A 207 9.94 1.71 21.15
CA GLN A 207 9.93 1.23 19.77
C GLN A 207 9.74 2.43 18.83
N ASP A 208 10.61 2.57 17.84
CA ASP A 208 10.44 3.57 16.79
C ASP A 208 9.34 3.09 15.83
N LEU A 209 8.13 3.65 16.00
CA LEU A 209 6.99 3.31 15.14
C LEU A 209 7.04 3.98 13.77
N SER A 210 7.96 4.91 13.53
CA SER A 210 8.05 5.65 12.25
C SER A 210 8.53 4.79 11.09
N ILE A 211 9.13 3.64 11.37
CA ILE A 211 9.60 2.67 10.37
C ILE A 211 8.45 1.84 9.76
N TYR A 212 7.25 1.88 10.35
CA TYR A 212 6.10 1.13 9.87
C TYR A 212 5.15 2.04 9.09
N MET A 213 4.45 1.45 8.13
CA MET A 213 3.35 2.12 7.46
C MET A 213 2.22 2.40 8.46
N GLU A 214 1.76 3.65 8.50
CA GLU A 214 0.72 4.12 9.42
C GLU A 214 -0.56 3.27 9.30
N MET A 215 -1.03 3.01 8.07
CA MET A 215 -2.22 2.19 7.86
C MET A 215 -2.04 0.72 8.28
N THR A 216 -0.83 0.16 8.17
CA THR A 216 -0.55 -1.21 8.67
C THR A 216 -0.64 -1.21 10.20
N LEU A 217 0.00 -0.23 10.84
CA LEU A 217 -0.03 -0.06 12.29
C LEU A 217 -1.47 0.07 12.80
N GLU A 218 -2.27 0.93 12.19
CA GLU A 218 -3.67 1.15 12.56
C GLU A 218 -4.51 -0.12 12.39
N SER A 219 -4.44 -0.75 11.21
CA SER A 219 -5.27 -1.91 10.89
C SER A 219 -4.89 -3.15 11.70
N PHE A 220 -3.60 -3.43 11.92
CA PHE A 220 -3.15 -4.55 12.72
C PHE A 220 -3.42 -4.31 14.22
N SER A 221 -3.31 -3.06 14.69
CA SER A 221 -3.74 -2.67 16.04
C SER A 221 -5.24 -2.90 16.24
N GLU A 222 -6.07 -2.54 15.26
CA GLU A 222 -7.50 -2.80 15.28
C GLU A 222 -7.78 -4.31 15.34
N ILE A 223 -7.17 -5.11 14.45
CA ILE A 223 -7.34 -6.57 14.42
C ILE A 223 -7.02 -7.20 15.78
N ALA A 224 -5.89 -6.82 16.37
CA ALA A 224 -5.49 -7.35 17.66
C ALA A 224 -6.45 -6.92 18.78
N ARG A 225 -6.77 -5.62 18.86
CA ARG A 225 -7.66 -5.07 19.89
C ARG A 225 -9.07 -5.67 19.84
N GLU A 226 -9.68 -5.73 18.66
CA GLU A 226 -11.05 -6.24 18.48
C GLU A 226 -11.19 -7.73 18.81
N THR A 227 -10.07 -8.47 18.83
CA THR A 227 -10.03 -9.90 19.17
C THR A 227 -9.40 -10.19 20.53
N GLY A 228 -9.11 -9.16 21.34
CA GLY A 228 -8.58 -9.31 22.69
C GLY A 228 -7.11 -9.77 22.74
N ALA A 229 -6.33 -9.38 21.75
CA ALA A 229 -4.90 -9.61 21.62
C ALA A 229 -4.12 -8.28 21.50
N SER A 230 -2.81 -8.37 21.33
CA SER A 230 -1.92 -7.21 21.18
C SER A 230 -1.26 -7.21 19.80
N LEU A 231 -1.01 -6.01 19.27
CA LEU A 231 -0.07 -5.82 18.18
C LEU A 231 1.35 -5.98 18.71
N VAL A 232 2.20 -6.63 17.93
CA VAL A 232 3.62 -6.82 18.22
C VAL A 232 4.43 -6.31 17.03
N PRO A 233 4.79 -5.02 16.98
CA PRO A 233 5.75 -4.51 16.01
C PRO A 233 7.12 -5.16 16.25
N ILE A 234 7.81 -5.52 15.17
CA ILE A 234 9.21 -5.97 15.21
C ILE A 234 10.03 -5.22 14.17
N GLU A 235 11.19 -4.70 14.58
CA GLU A 235 12.07 -3.92 13.70
C GLU A 235 12.82 -4.80 12.69
N SER A 236 12.90 -6.10 12.97
CA SER A 236 13.57 -7.10 12.12
C SER A 236 12.93 -8.47 12.29
N ALA A 237 12.96 -9.26 11.21
CA ALA A 237 12.51 -10.64 11.22
C ALA A 237 13.28 -11.52 12.23
N ALA A 238 14.51 -11.15 12.61
CA ALA A 238 15.30 -11.84 13.63
C ALA A 238 14.58 -11.93 15.00
N LEU A 239 13.63 -11.03 15.28
CA LEU A 239 12.84 -11.02 16.51
C LEU A 239 11.59 -11.93 16.46
N LEU A 240 11.26 -12.48 15.29
CA LEU A 240 10.11 -13.39 15.12
C LEU A 240 10.09 -14.51 16.17
N PRO A 241 11.20 -15.25 16.44
CA PRO A 241 11.20 -16.37 17.38
C PRO A 241 10.80 -15.93 18.79
N LYS A 242 11.42 -14.84 19.29
CA LYS A 242 11.14 -14.28 20.61
C LYS A 242 9.67 -13.87 20.75
N ARG A 243 9.10 -13.23 19.72
CA ARG A 243 7.71 -12.76 19.76
C ARG A 243 6.70 -13.91 19.65
N ILE A 244 6.93 -14.88 18.78
CA ILE A 244 6.11 -16.10 18.67
C ILE A 244 6.11 -16.85 20.01
N ALA A 245 7.28 -17.05 20.61
CA ALA A 245 7.42 -17.67 21.93
C ALA A 245 6.55 -16.96 22.98
N GLY A 246 6.64 -15.62 23.07
CA GLY A 246 5.84 -14.83 24.01
C GLY A 246 4.34 -15.01 23.81
N ILE A 247 3.86 -14.96 22.56
CA ILE A 247 2.43 -15.14 22.23
C ILE A 247 1.93 -16.53 22.62
N VAL A 248 2.73 -17.58 22.37
CA VAL A 248 2.40 -18.95 22.78
C VAL A 248 2.40 -19.08 24.30
N ASP A 249 3.33 -18.42 24.98
CA ASP A 249 3.45 -18.49 26.44
C ASP A 249 2.25 -17.88 27.19
N GLU A 250 1.55 -16.92 26.58
CA GLU A 250 0.29 -16.35 27.09
C GLU A 250 -0.92 -17.31 27.07
N ALA A 251 -0.81 -18.45 26.40
CA ALA A 251 -1.89 -19.44 26.34
C ALA A 251 -2.26 -19.93 27.74
N ARG A 252 -3.55 -20.02 28.05
CA ARG A 252 -4.02 -20.46 29.36
C ARG A 252 -4.43 -21.92 29.31
N GLY A 253 -3.83 -22.75 30.17
CA GLY A 253 -4.16 -24.17 30.26
C GLY A 253 -3.31 -25.05 29.32
N PRO A 254 -3.61 -26.36 29.29
CA PRO A 254 -2.76 -27.35 28.64
C PRO A 254 -3.12 -27.66 27.18
N GLU A 255 -4.17 -27.08 26.61
CA GLU A 255 -4.62 -27.37 25.25
C GLU A 255 -4.66 -26.09 24.42
N LEU A 256 -3.93 -26.05 23.31
CA LEU A 256 -3.84 -24.87 22.43
C LEU A 256 -3.97 -25.27 20.96
N ASP A 257 -4.92 -24.61 20.28
CA ASP A 257 -4.98 -24.55 18.83
C ASP A 257 -4.37 -23.23 18.36
N LEU A 258 -3.38 -23.30 17.47
CA LEU A 258 -2.66 -22.15 16.94
C LEU A 258 -2.71 -22.16 15.41
N VAL A 259 -3.16 -21.09 14.78
CA VAL A 259 -3.06 -20.93 13.32
C VAL A 259 -2.09 -19.80 12.98
N ILE A 260 -1.07 -20.09 12.18
CA ILE A 260 -0.17 -19.10 11.62
C ILE A 260 -0.76 -18.60 10.30
N VAL A 261 -1.10 -17.32 10.22
CA VAL A 261 -1.56 -16.66 8.98
C VAL A 261 -0.38 -15.85 8.46
N LEU A 262 0.30 -16.37 7.45
CA LEU A 262 1.55 -15.84 6.92
C LEU A 262 1.30 -15.17 5.57
N ASP A 263 1.70 -13.90 5.48
CA ASP A 263 1.83 -13.21 4.21
C ASP A 263 2.96 -13.83 3.37
N THR A 264 2.67 -14.12 2.11
CA THR A 264 3.59 -14.73 1.15
C THR A 264 3.77 -13.88 -0.12
N THR A 265 3.57 -12.57 0.00
CA THR A 265 3.88 -11.54 -1.00
C THR A 265 5.39 -11.32 -1.15
N GLN A 266 5.81 -10.54 -2.15
CA GLN A 266 7.23 -10.37 -2.47
C GLN A 266 8.03 -9.64 -1.38
N SER A 267 7.44 -8.66 -0.71
CA SER A 267 8.07 -7.90 0.39
C SER A 267 8.48 -8.79 1.56
N MET A 268 7.74 -9.88 1.79
CA MET A 268 7.98 -10.85 2.85
C MET A 268 9.15 -11.83 2.58
N THR A 269 9.92 -11.66 1.50
CA THR A 269 11.00 -12.59 1.09
C THR A 269 11.99 -12.91 2.22
N HIS A 270 12.47 -11.92 2.96
CA HIS A 270 13.43 -12.14 4.05
C HIS A 270 12.75 -12.76 5.27
N SER A 271 11.59 -12.22 5.67
CA SER A 271 10.81 -12.69 6.81
C SER A 271 10.37 -14.15 6.68
N ILE A 272 10.02 -14.60 5.47
CA ILE A 272 9.70 -15.99 5.19
C ILE A 272 10.91 -16.90 5.43
N ARG A 273 12.14 -16.48 5.06
CA ARG A 273 13.33 -17.30 5.32
C ARG A 273 13.55 -17.49 6.82
N VAL A 274 13.43 -16.43 7.61
CA VAL A 274 13.54 -16.53 9.07
C VAL A 274 12.41 -17.39 9.65
N ALA A 275 11.18 -17.27 9.14
CA ALA A 275 10.09 -18.14 9.55
C ALA A 275 10.37 -19.62 9.20
N GLN A 276 10.98 -19.91 8.05
CA GLN A 276 11.39 -21.26 7.67
C GLN A 276 12.46 -21.83 8.61
N GLU A 277 13.40 -20.99 9.05
CA GLU A 277 14.49 -21.41 9.91
C GLU A 277 14.06 -21.56 11.38
N GLU A 278 13.24 -20.64 11.90
CA GLU A 278 13.09 -20.47 13.35
C GLU A 278 11.66 -20.65 13.89
N LEU A 279 10.61 -20.58 13.05
CA LEU A 279 9.22 -20.68 13.51
C LEU A 279 8.97 -22.01 14.25
N VAL A 280 9.20 -23.14 13.58
CA VAL A 280 8.86 -24.44 14.14
C VAL A 280 9.83 -24.87 15.26
N PRO A 281 11.14 -24.62 15.21
CA PRO A 281 12.02 -24.81 16.37
C PRO A 281 11.51 -24.10 17.62
N THR A 282 11.05 -22.85 17.49
CA THR A 282 10.43 -22.11 18.58
C THR A 282 9.16 -22.79 19.09
N LEU A 283 8.27 -23.20 18.18
CA LEU A 283 7.03 -23.90 18.56
C LEU A 283 7.29 -25.25 19.24
N LEU A 284 8.33 -25.98 18.81
CA LEU A 284 8.76 -27.25 19.41
C LEU A 284 9.22 -27.07 20.86
N GLU A 285 9.97 -26.01 21.14
CA GLU A 285 10.39 -25.68 22.51
C GLU A 285 9.18 -25.45 23.42
N LYS A 286 8.15 -24.75 22.92
CA LYS A 286 6.95 -24.42 23.68
C LYS A 286 5.93 -25.56 23.77
N ALA A 287 5.96 -26.50 22.82
CA ALA A 287 5.01 -27.60 22.76
C ALA A 287 4.98 -28.47 24.02
N ALA A 288 6.12 -28.63 24.71
CA ALA A 288 6.29 -29.56 25.83
C ALA A 288 5.37 -29.29 27.04
N ARG A 289 4.81 -28.08 27.17
CA ARG A 289 3.91 -27.71 28.29
C ARG A 289 2.44 -28.04 28.03
N PHE A 290 2.08 -28.41 26.80
CA PHE A 290 0.71 -28.63 26.38
C PHE A 290 0.42 -30.14 26.27
N ASP A 291 -0.72 -30.57 26.79
CA ASP A 291 -1.26 -31.92 26.59
C ASP A 291 -1.73 -32.10 25.14
N GLN A 292 -2.28 -31.05 24.54
CA GLN A 292 -2.60 -30.98 23.12
C GLN A 292 -2.11 -29.65 22.54
N PHE A 293 -1.30 -29.73 21.49
CA PHE A 293 -0.84 -28.55 20.76
C PHE A 293 -0.97 -28.80 19.26
N ARG A 294 -1.92 -28.12 18.62
CA ARG A 294 -2.18 -28.28 17.20
C ARG A 294 -1.88 -26.99 16.47
N VAL A 295 -1.08 -27.10 15.41
CA VAL A 295 -0.68 -25.95 14.62
C VAL A 295 -1.20 -26.07 13.19
N GLY A 296 -1.93 -25.05 12.76
CA GLY A 296 -2.41 -24.84 11.41
C GLY A 296 -1.63 -23.73 10.72
N VAL A 297 -1.63 -23.70 9.39
CA VAL A 297 -0.97 -22.64 8.62
C VAL A 297 -1.88 -22.17 7.50
N VAL A 298 -1.95 -20.87 7.28
CA VAL A 298 -2.58 -20.25 6.11
C VAL A 298 -1.54 -19.38 5.44
N PHE A 299 -1.28 -19.64 4.17
CA PHE A 299 -0.60 -18.66 3.32
C PHE A 299 -1.66 -17.78 2.66
N PHE A 300 -1.40 -16.47 2.59
CA PHE A 300 -2.18 -15.57 1.76
C PHE A 300 -1.26 -14.71 0.90
N ARG A 301 -1.81 -14.19 -0.19
CA ARG A 301 -1.21 -13.20 -1.08
C ARG A 301 -2.29 -12.16 -1.42
N ASP A 302 -2.10 -11.42 -2.50
CA ASP A 302 -3.13 -10.54 -3.03
C ASP A 302 -4.13 -11.21 -3.99
N TYR A 303 -5.16 -10.45 -4.34
CA TYR A 303 -6.10 -10.77 -5.40
C TYR A 303 -5.41 -10.90 -6.76
N PHE A 304 -5.90 -11.87 -7.55
CA PHE A 304 -5.41 -12.19 -8.89
C PHE A 304 -3.97 -12.74 -8.94
N GLU A 305 -3.40 -13.12 -7.80
CA GLU A 305 -2.19 -13.94 -7.70
C GLU A 305 -2.49 -15.43 -7.91
N GLU A 306 -1.44 -16.26 -7.92
CA GLU A 306 -1.54 -17.73 -8.08
C GLU A 306 -2.56 -18.38 -7.13
N TYR A 307 -2.66 -17.84 -5.91
CA TYR A 307 -3.70 -18.15 -4.94
C TYR A 307 -3.98 -16.92 -4.09
N LEU A 308 -5.22 -16.78 -3.64
CA LEU A 308 -5.62 -15.78 -2.65
C LEU A 308 -5.28 -16.26 -1.23
N THR A 309 -5.76 -17.46 -0.89
CA THR A 309 -5.44 -18.14 0.37
C THR A 309 -5.17 -19.62 0.15
N ARG A 310 -4.32 -20.20 1.00
CA ARG A 310 -3.96 -21.61 0.98
C ARG A 310 -3.88 -22.16 2.41
N PRO A 311 -4.95 -22.77 2.93
CA PRO A 311 -4.96 -23.36 4.26
C PRO A 311 -4.30 -24.74 4.28
N PHE A 312 -3.59 -25.01 5.36
CA PHE A 312 -3.03 -26.30 5.74
C PHE A 312 -3.56 -26.65 7.13
N PRO A 313 -4.29 -27.77 7.27
CA PRO A 313 -5.06 -28.07 8.47
C PRO A 313 -4.16 -28.31 9.69
N PHE A 314 -4.75 -28.29 10.87
CA PHE A 314 -4.10 -28.57 12.14
C PHE A 314 -3.26 -29.86 12.10
N GLN A 315 -2.05 -29.78 12.67
CA GLN A 315 -1.14 -30.90 12.89
C GLN A 315 -0.63 -30.88 14.32
N GLU A 316 -0.58 -32.04 14.96
CA GLU A 316 0.14 -32.26 16.23
C GLU A 316 1.63 -32.56 15.98
N ASP A 317 1.96 -33.18 14.84
CA ASP A 317 3.33 -33.42 14.42
C ASP A 317 3.90 -32.15 13.76
N LEU A 318 4.68 -31.39 14.55
CA LEU A 318 5.33 -30.16 14.11
C LEU A 318 6.32 -30.36 12.96
N ALA A 319 6.82 -31.57 12.72
CA ALA A 319 7.62 -31.83 11.52
C ALA A 319 6.77 -31.73 10.23
N GLN A 320 5.45 -31.96 10.29
CA GLN A 320 4.56 -31.69 9.15
C GLN A 320 4.37 -30.20 8.93
N VAL A 321 4.29 -29.44 10.02
CA VAL A 321 4.18 -27.97 9.99
C VAL A 321 5.44 -27.38 9.34
N GLN A 322 6.64 -27.84 9.72
CA GLN A 322 7.90 -27.40 9.09
C GLN A 322 7.86 -27.62 7.58
N ARG A 323 7.46 -28.81 7.12
CA ARG A 323 7.34 -29.13 5.68
C ARG A 323 6.33 -28.25 4.94
N VAL A 324 5.36 -27.65 5.64
CA VAL A 324 4.44 -26.67 5.07
C VAL A 324 5.12 -25.32 4.96
N VAL A 325 5.72 -24.84 6.06
CA VAL A 325 6.42 -23.54 6.12
C VAL A 325 7.58 -23.48 5.10
N ASP A 326 8.32 -24.57 4.92
CA ASP A 326 9.39 -24.71 3.90
C ASP A 326 8.91 -24.52 2.46
N ARG A 327 7.59 -24.63 2.21
CA ARG A 327 7.00 -24.41 0.88
C ARG A 327 6.57 -22.97 0.65
N ALA A 328 6.63 -22.11 1.67
CA ALA A 328 6.33 -20.70 1.51
C ALA A 328 7.33 -20.07 0.52
N VAL A 329 6.80 -19.38 -0.49
CA VAL A 329 7.59 -18.66 -1.48
C VAL A 329 6.97 -17.28 -1.65
N ALA A 330 7.73 -16.25 -1.29
CA ALA A 330 7.39 -14.85 -1.50
C ALA A 330 7.28 -14.53 -3.00
N ARG A 331 6.07 -14.14 -3.45
CA ARG A 331 5.79 -13.68 -4.82
C ARG A 331 4.53 -12.79 -4.83
N GLY A 332 4.47 -11.86 -5.78
CA GLY A 332 3.28 -11.02 -5.98
C GLY A 332 3.28 -9.77 -5.11
N GLY A 333 2.13 -9.12 -4.98
CA GLY A 333 1.96 -7.88 -4.23
C GLY A 333 2.28 -6.67 -5.11
N ARG A 334 1.42 -6.33 -6.07
CA ARG A 334 1.73 -5.26 -7.05
C ARG A 334 1.60 -3.90 -6.38
N ASP A 335 0.38 -3.56 -5.99
CA ASP A 335 0.10 -2.51 -5.02
C ASP A 335 0.37 -2.99 -3.59
N ILE A 336 0.58 -2.06 -2.65
CA ILE A 336 0.96 -2.41 -1.27
C ILE A 336 -0.15 -3.10 -0.48
N PRO A 337 -1.44 -2.69 -0.49
CA PRO A 337 -2.45 -3.36 0.33
C PRO A 337 -2.62 -4.84 -0.07
N GLU A 338 -2.75 -5.71 0.93
CA GLU A 338 -2.79 -7.16 0.72
C GLU A 338 -4.11 -7.78 1.21
N ALA A 339 -4.37 -9.04 0.86
CA ALA A 339 -5.63 -9.72 1.22
C ALA A 339 -5.65 -10.26 2.67
N VAL A 340 -5.20 -9.47 3.64
CA VAL A 340 -5.07 -9.86 5.07
C VAL A 340 -6.37 -10.44 5.63
N TYR A 341 -7.52 -9.78 5.39
CA TYR A 341 -8.81 -10.27 5.89
C TYR A 341 -9.24 -11.60 5.27
N GLU A 342 -8.90 -11.87 4.01
CA GLU A 342 -9.16 -13.18 3.37
C GLU A 342 -8.34 -14.27 4.07
N GLY A 343 -7.07 -14.00 4.37
CA GLY A 343 -6.18 -14.89 5.13
C GLY A 343 -6.72 -15.19 6.53
N LEU A 344 -7.07 -14.16 7.31
CA LEU A 344 -7.64 -14.30 8.64
C LEU A 344 -8.97 -15.06 8.63
N TYR A 345 -9.89 -14.68 7.73
CA TYR A 345 -11.18 -15.36 7.63
C TYR A 345 -11.03 -16.83 7.24
N THR A 346 -10.06 -17.14 6.37
CA THR A 346 -9.70 -18.53 6.04
C THR A 346 -9.23 -19.29 7.28
N GLY A 347 -8.35 -18.69 8.09
CA GLY A 347 -7.87 -19.27 9.36
C GLY A 347 -8.99 -19.51 10.37
N LEU A 348 -10.01 -18.67 10.38
CA LEU A 348 -11.18 -18.83 11.26
C LEU A 348 -12.16 -19.89 10.74
N MET A 349 -12.40 -19.97 9.44
CA MET A 349 -13.48 -20.78 8.86
C MET A 349 -13.07 -22.18 8.41
N ARG A 350 -11.80 -22.41 8.08
CA ARG A 350 -11.34 -23.67 7.44
C ARG A 350 -10.65 -24.63 8.40
N PHE A 351 -10.72 -24.37 9.70
CA PHE A 351 -10.04 -25.11 10.74
C PHE A 351 -11.04 -25.64 11.76
N ASP A 352 -10.86 -26.90 12.16
CA ASP A 352 -11.70 -27.58 13.14
C ASP A 352 -11.16 -27.29 14.55
N TRP A 353 -11.48 -26.10 15.08
CA TRP A 353 -11.06 -25.64 16.41
C TRP A 353 -11.68 -26.51 17.53
N GLU A 354 -10.85 -27.19 18.31
CA GLU A 354 -11.26 -28.08 19.40
C GLU A 354 -10.77 -27.56 20.75
N ALA A 355 -9.53 -27.04 20.81
CA ALA A 355 -8.92 -26.61 22.05
C ALA A 355 -9.68 -25.45 22.71
N PRO A 356 -9.73 -25.36 24.05
CA PRO A 356 -10.30 -24.21 24.76
C PRO A 356 -9.53 -22.90 24.50
N GLU A 357 -8.20 -22.97 24.38
CA GLU A 357 -7.37 -21.81 24.01
C GLU A 357 -7.12 -21.82 22.51
N ARG A 358 -7.43 -20.69 21.86
CA ARG A 358 -7.41 -20.56 20.40
C ARG A 358 -6.76 -19.26 19.98
N LYS A 359 -5.71 -19.36 19.18
CA LYS A 359 -4.94 -18.19 18.73
C LYS A 359 -4.70 -18.23 17.24
N ILE A 360 -4.75 -17.06 16.61
CA ILE A 360 -4.12 -16.80 15.32
C ILE A 360 -2.90 -15.93 15.55
N ILE A 361 -1.79 -16.20 14.86
CA ILE A 361 -0.68 -15.26 14.69
C ILE A 361 -0.66 -14.83 13.22
N LEU A 362 -1.03 -13.59 12.96
CA LEU A 362 -0.85 -12.91 11.68
C LEU A 362 0.60 -12.42 11.58
N ILE A 363 1.28 -12.74 10.49
CA ILE A 363 2.64 -12.25 10.19
C ILE A 363 2.60 -11.57 8.83
N GLY A 364 2.86 -10.26 8.79
CA GLY A 364 2.87 -9.45 7.57
C GLY A 364 3.44 -8.06 7.79
N ASP A 365 3.63 -7.32 6.70
CA ASP A 365 4.22 -5.98 6.66
C ASP A 365 3.31 -4.93 5.99
N ALA A 366 2.22 -5.38 5.35
CA ALA A 366 1.30 -4.54 4.59
C ALA A 366 -0.14 -4.49 5.17
N PRO A 367 -0.89 -3.39 4.95
CA PRO A 367 -2.24 -3.26 5.45
C PRO A 367 -3.24 -4.10 4.63
N PRO A 368 -4.43 -4.42 5.17
CA PRO A 368 -5.53 -4.95 4.37
C PRO A 368 -5.97 -3.94 3.31
N HIS A 369 -6.54 -4.43 2.21
CA HIS A 369 -7.34 -3.60 1.29
C HIS A 369 -8.41 -2.77 2.05
N PRO A 370 -8.48 -1.43 1.84
CA PRO A 370 -9.42 -0.57 2.58
C PRO A 370 -10.90 -0.86 2.34
N LEU A 371 -11.24 -1.38 1.16
CA LEU A 371 -12.59 -1.84 0.83
C LEU A 371 -12.55 -3.34 0.44
N PRO A 372 -13.63 -4.10 0.68
CA PRO A 372 -13.69 -5.49 0.25
C PRO A 372 -13.53 -5.61 -1.27
N ARG A 373 -12.59 -6.46 -1.71
CA ARG A 373 -12.45 -6.87 -3.13
C ARG A 373 -13.07 -8.24 -3.41
N GLY A 374 -13.28 -9.04 -2.37
CA GLY A 374 -13.95 -10.34 -2.39
C GLY A 374 -15.25 -10.35 -1.59
N ALA A 375 -15.64 -11.55 -1.17
CA ALA A 375 -16.84 -11.73 -0.34
C ALA A 375 -16.57 -11.48 1.15
N VAL A 376 -15.30 -11.48 1.57
CA VAL A 376 -14.92 -11.31 2.98
C VAL A 376 -14.85 -9.83 3.32
N THR A 377 -15.51 -9.46 4.41
CA THR A 377 -15.43 -8.12 5.01
C THR A 377 -14.67 -8.17 6.33
N LYS A 378 -14.19 -7.00 6.78
CA LYS A 378 -13.61 -6.82 8.12
C LYS A 378 -14.54 -7.34 9.22
N ASP A 379 -15.82 -6.97 9.16
CA ASP A 379 -16.82 -7.38 10.16
C ASP A 379 -16.99 -8.90 10.22
N MET A 380 -16.94 -9.59 9.08
CA MET A 380 -17.01 -11.06 9.06
C MET A 380 -15.85 -11.72 9.80
N VAL A 381 -14.64 -11.13 9.74
CA VAL A 381 -13.48 -11.61 10.50
C VAL A 381 -13.71 -11.43 11.99
N PHE A 382 -14.11 -10.24 12.42
CA PHE A 382 -14.29 -9.93 13.85
C PHE A 382 -15.44 -10.71 14.47
N ASP A 383 -16.57 -10.83 13.77
CA ASP A 383 -17.72 -11.61 14.23
C ASP A 383 -17.36 -13.09 14.36
N LYS A 384 -16.61 -13.64 13.39
CA LYS A 384 -16.21 -15.05 13.44
C LYS A 384 -15.15 -15.32 14.52
N ALA A 385 -14.18 -14.43 14.69
CA ALA A 385 -13.20 -14.52 15.77
C ALA A 385 -13.89 -14.52 17.14
N ARG A 386 -14.88 -13.63 17.33
CA ARG A 386 -15.68 -13.56 18.56
C ARG A 386 -16.53 -14.82 18.79
N GLU A 387 -17.18 -15.32 17.75
CA GLU A 387 -17.95 -16.58 17.80
C GLU A 387 -17.08 -17.75 18.27
N LEU A 388 -15.86 -17.85 17.75
CA LEU A 388 -14.94 -18.94 18.07
C LEU A 388 -14.09 -18.69 19.33
N SER A 389 -14.19 -17.51 19.95
CA SER A 389 -13.27 -17.06 21.00
C SER A 389 -11.78 -17.13 20.59
N VAL A 390 -11.47 -16.82 19.34
CA VAL A 390 -10.10 -16.80 18.80
C VAL A 390 -9.47 -15.43 19.01
N ARG A 391 -8.29 -15.40 19.62
CA ARG A 391 -7.48 -14.17 19.76
C ARG A 391 -6.52 -14.06 18.57
N ILE A 392 -6.51 -12.92 17.87
CA ILE A 392 -5.65 -12.70 16.70
C ILE A 392 -4.50 -11.79 17.10
N HIS A 393 -3.33 -12.37 17.31
CA HIS A 393 -2.09 -11.64 17.52
C HIS A 393 -1.53 -11.23 16.17
N ALA A 394 -1.07 -9.98 16.03
CA ALA A 394 -0.47 -9.49 14.80
C ALA A 394 1.00 -9.18 15.06
N ILE A 395 1.89 -9.84 14.33
CA ILE A 395 3.30 -9.50 14.26
C ILE A 395 3.50 -8.67 13.00
N MET A 396 3.85 -7.39 13.20
CA MET A 396 4.03 -6.43 12.13
C MET A 396 5.51 -6.22 11.85
N LEU A 397 5.90 -6.45 10.60
CA LEU A 397 7.24 -6.18 10.09
C LEU A 397 7.29 -4.82 9.38
N PRO A 398 8.47 -4.18 9.26
CA PRO A 398 8.62 -2.98 8.44
C PRO A 398 8.44 -3.35 6.96
N HIS A 399 7.76 -2.50 6.20
CA HIS A 399 7.66 -2.66 4.75
C HIS A 399 8.95 -2.13 4.08
N PRO A 400 9.53 -2.87 3.12
CA PRO A 400 10.84 -2.58 2.51
C PRO A 400 10.88 -1.33 1.62
#